data_AF-A0A1F8UXV7-F1
#
_entry.id   AF-A0A1F8UXV7-F1
#
_cell.length_a   1.000
_cell.length_b   1.000
_cell.length_c   1.000
_cell.angle_alpha   90.00
_cell.angle_beta   90.00
_cell.angle_gamma   90.00
#
_symmetry.space_group_name_H-M   'P 1'
#
loop_
_entity.id
_entity.type
_entity.pdbx_description
1 polymer ?
#
loop_
_entity_poly.entity_id
_entity_poly.type
_entity_poly.pdbx_seq_one_letter_code
_entity_poly.pdbx_strand_id
1 'polypeptide(L)'
;MYRHADHLRAILDILEAGNEQTIRWLKNFRDDFICSEEYDEVFFKKIYELKDKPNWDLIDSLIGYEYKFKWLKWKENKLNG
;
A
#
# COMPACT_ATOMS: atom_id res chain seq x y z
N MET A 1 -0.30 -14.96 16.02
CA MET A 1 0.46 -14.60 14.81
C MET A 1 0.33 -13.10 14.62
N TYR A 2 1.31 -12.29 15.04
CA TYR A 2 1.23 -10.82 15.03
C TYR A 2 2.15 -10.15 13.99
N ARG A 3 3.12 -10.89 13.44
CA ARG A 3 4.22 -10.31 12.64
C ARG A 3 3.73 -9.58 11.37
N HIS A 4 2.75 -10.12 10.64
CA HIS A 4 2.32 -9.52 9.37
C HIS A 4 1.55 -8.20 9.56
N ALA A 5 0.70 -8.10 10.59
CA ALA A 5 -0.01 -6.87 10.90
C ALA A 5 0.94 -5.74 11.36
N ASP A 6 1.98 -6.09 12.12
CA ASP A 6 3.00 -5.12 12.55
C ASP A 6 3.83 -4.61 11.35
N HIS A 7 4.19 -5.48 10.40
CA HIS A 7 4.90 -5.07 9.18
C HIS A 7 4.06 -4.14 8.30
N LEU A 8 2.78 -4.45 8.10
CA LEU A 8 1.85 -3.60 7.33
C LEU A 8 1.72 -2.20 7.95
N ARG A 9 1.67 -2.12 9.28
CA ARG A 9 1.57 -0.85 10.01
C ARG A 9 2.85 -0.02 9.85
N ALA A 10 4.02 -0.66 9.97
CA ALA A 10 5.30 0.03 9.73
C ALA A 10 5.42 0.55 8.29
N ILE A 11 4.98 -0.22 7.29
CA ILE A 11 4.96 0.22 5.89
C ILE A 11 4.01 1.41 5.71
N LEU A 12 2.82 1.37 6.30
CA LEU A 12 1.86 2.48 6.25
C LEU A 12 2.44 3.74 6.88
N ASP A 13 3.07 3.64 8.04
CA ASP A 13 3.72 4.76 8.73
C ASP A 13 4.84 5.36 7.85
N ILE A 14 5.60 4.53 7.14
CA ILE A 14 6.62 4.99 6.18
C ILE A 14 5.98 5.69 4.97
N LEU A 15 4.85 5.21 4.46
CA LEU A 15 4.17 5.86 3.33
C LEU A 15 3.53 7.19 3.75
N GLU A 16 3.08 7.30 4.99
CA GLU A 16 2.47 8.51 5.55
C GLU A 16 3.49 9.59 5.91
N ALA A 17 4.60 9.21 6.54
CA ALA A 17 5.60 10.13 7.09
C ALA A 17 6.94 10.15 6.32
N GLY A 18 7.19 9.15 5.47
CA GLY A 18 8.43 9.02 4.73
C GLY A 18 8.53 9.99 3.55
N ASN A 19 9.77 10.32 3.19
CA ASN A 19 10.04 11.13 2.02
C ASN A 19 9.98 10.28 0.73
N GLU A 20 9.99 10.95 -0.43
CA GLU A 20 9.91 10.28 -1.73
C GLU A 20 11.00 9.23 -1.95
N GLN A 21 12.20 9.46 -1.42
CA GLN A 21 13.26 8.48 -1.53
C GLN A 21 12.86 7.22 -0.77
N THR A 22 12.55 7.32 0.52
CA THR A 22 12.16 6.17 1.35
C THR A 22 11.02 5.37 0.73
N ILE A 23 10.01 6.04 0.17
CA ILE A 23 8.89 5.37 -0.52
C ILE A 23 9.38 4.58 -1.74
N ARG A 24 10.31 5.11 -2.53
CA ARG A 24 10.91 4.39 -3.68
C ARG A 24 11.75 3.18 -3.27
N TRP A 25 12.32 3.18 -2.07
CA TRP A 25 13.08 2.05 -1.53
C TRP A 25 12.19 0.90 -1.06
N LEU A 26 10.90 1.13 -0.84
CA LEU A 26 9.96 0.09 -0.44
C LEU A 26 9.59 -0.89 -1.58
N LYS A 27 10.19 -0.84 -2.77
CA LYS A 27 9.90 -1.83 -3.83
C LYS A 27 10.16 -3.27 -3.34
N ASN A 28 9.38 -4.22 -3.87
CA ASN A 28 9.30 -5.63 -3.47
C ASN A 28 8.84 -5.90 -2.04
N PHE A 29 8.40 -4.89 -1.26
CA PHE A 29 7.98 -5.11 0.12
C PHE A 29 6.90 -6.16 0.28
N ARG A 30 6.04 -6.33 -0.73
CA ARG A 30 4.98 -7.33 -0.67
C ARG A 30 5.56 -8.73 -0.60
N ASP A 31 6.50 -9.05 -1.49
CA ASP A 31 7.11 -10.39 -1.56
C ASP A 31 8.00 -10.67 -0.33
N ASP A 32 8.71 -9.64 0.14
CA ASP A 32 9.62 -9.75 1.29
C ASP A 32 8.91 -9.84 2.65
N PHE A 33 7.75 -9.17 2.82
CA PHE A 33 7.14 -9.00 4.15
C PHE A 33 5.66 -9.41 4.25
N ILE A 34 4.92 -9.48 3.14
CA ILE A 34 3.48 -9.72 3.10
C ILE A 34 3.19 -11.02 2.36
N CYS A 35 3.23 -12.12 3.10
CA CYS A 35 3.05 -13.47 2.56
C CYS A 35 1.56 -13.93 2.52
N SER A 36 0.60 -13.05 2.81
CA SER A 36 -0.83 -13.40 2.83
C SER A 36 -1.72 -12.29 2.27
N GLU A 37 -2.69 -12.69 1.45
CA GLU A 37 -3.70 -11.80 0.84
C GLU A 37 -4.80 -11.37 1.82
N GLU A 38 -4.87 -11.98 3.01
CA GLU A 38 -5.91 -11.74 4.02
C GLU A 38 -6.04 -10.26 4.42
N TYR A 39 -4.96 -9.49 4.29
CA TYR A 39 -4.90 -8.09 4.69
C TYR A 39 -4.92 -7.11 3.51
N ASP A 40 -4.96 -7.60 2.26
CA ASP A 40 -4.87 -6.75 1.06
C ASP A 40 -5.98 -5.67 1.07
N GLU A 41 -7.22 -6.03 1.38
CA GLU A 41 -8.34 -5.08 1.39
C GLU A 41 -8.21 -4.00 2.46
N VAL A 42 -7.82 -4.38 3.68
CA VAL A 42 -7.65 -3.44 4.79
C VAL A 42 -6.47 -2.50 4.50
N PHE A 43 -5.39 -3.04 3.97
CA PHE A 43 -4.22 -2.28 3.56
C PHE A 43 -4.57 -1.30 2.44
N PHE A 44 -5.25 -1.73 1.38
CA PHE A 44 -5.71 -0.87 0.30
C PHE A 44 -6.58 0.29 0.78
N LYS A 45 -7.51 0.01 1.71
CA LYS A 45 -8.32 1.06 2.32
C LYS A 45 -7.46 2.10 3.03
N LYS A 46 -6.48 1.65 3.83
CA LYS A 46 -5.55 2.52 4.57
C LYS A 46 -4.67 3.34 3.64
N ILE A 47 -4.13 2.74 2.58
CA ILE A 47 -3.38 3.46 1.55
C ILE A 47 -4.26 4.54 0.91
N TYR A 48 -5.49 4.21 0.53
CA TYR A 48 -6.37 5.16 -0.13
C TYR A 48 -6.78 6.36 0.74
N GLU A 49 -6.68 6.26 2.07
CA GLU A 49 -6.83 7.41 2.98
C GLU A 49 -5.73 8.47 2.78
N LEU A 50 -4.59 8.08 2.18
CA LEU A 50 -3.46 8.98 1.87
C LEU A 50 -3.62 9.70 0.52
N LYS A 51 -4.74 9.54 -0.19
CA LYS A 51 -4.94 10.09 -1.54
C LYS A 51 -4.80 11.61 -1.65
N ASP A 52 -5.06 12.32 -0.56
CA ASP A 52 -5.02 13.78 -0.50
C ASP A 52 -3.61 14.31 -0.17
N LYS A 53 -2.62 13.41 -0.01
CA LYS A 53 -1.23 13.77 0.28
C LYS A 53 -0.47 14.13 -1.01
N PRO A 54 0.52 15.04 -0.96
CA PRO A 54 1.27 15.48 -2.14
C PRO A 54 2.14 14.37 -2.76
N ASN A 55 2.47 13.32 -2.01
CA ASN A 55 3.21 12.16 -2.47
C ASN A 55 2.29 11.03 -2.99
N TRP A 56 0.99 11.28 -3.16
CA TRP A 56 0.03 10.26 -3.57
C TRP A 56 0.40 9.58 -4.88
N ASP A 57 0.82 10.32 -5.92
CA ASP A 57 1.18 9.73 -7.22
C ASP A 57 2.29 8.69 -7.09
N LEU A 58 3.24 8.92 -6.17
CA LEU A 58 4.31 7.98 -5.89
C LEU A 58 3.80 6.74 -5.16
N ILE A 59 2.92 6.93 -4.18
CA ILE A 59 2.28 5.85 -3.42
C ILE A 59 1.42 4.99 -4.35
N ASP A 60 0.56 5.60 -5.17
CA ASP A 60 -0.31 4.91 -6.12
C ASP A 60 0.50 4.11 -7.15
N SER A 61 1.61 4.68 -7.63
CA SER A 61 2.54 3.98 -8.53
C SER A 61 3.22 2.79 -7.85
N LEU A 62 3.68 2.94 -6.62
CA LEU A 62 4.31 1.86 -5.85
C LEU A 62 3.31 0.72 -5.59
N ILE A 63 2.13 1.02 -5.05
CA ILE A 63 1.12 0.00 -4.77
C ILE A 63 0.62 -0.64 -6.06
N GLY A 64 0.49 0.13 -7.14
CA GLY A 64 0.20 -0.38 -8.47
C GLY A 64 1.27 -1.35 -8.99
N TYR A 65 2.55 -1.13 -8.66
CA TYR A 65 3.63 -2.06 -9.02
C TYR A 65 3.58 -3.36 -8.21
N GLU A 66 3.38 -3.27 -6.90
CA GLU A 66 3.37 -4.40 -5.96
C GLU A 66 2.10 -5.27 -6.08
N TYR A 67 0.95 -4.62 -6.30
CA TYR A 67 -0.36 -5.30 -6.30
C TYR A 67 -1.00 -5.40 -7.69
N LYS A 68 -0.45 -4.72 -8.70
CA LYS A 68 -0.83 -4.83 -10.11
C LYS A 68 -2.36 -4.71 -10.28
N PHE A 69 -2.95 -5.69 -10.97
CA PHE A 69 -4.39 -5.74 -11.25
C PHE A 69 -5.28 -5.75 -10.01
N LYS A 70 -4.79 -6.23 -8.85
CA LYS A 70 -5.61 -6.25 -7.62
C LYS A 70 -5.90 -4.84 -7.12
N TRP A 71 -4.90 -3.96 -7.16
CA TRP A 71 -5.06 -2.57 -6.75
C TRP A 71 -6.02 -1.83 -7.69
N LEU A 72 -5.85 -2.01 -9.00
CA LEU A 72 -6.74 -1.43 -10.00
C LEU A 72 -8.19 -1.88 -9.81
N LYS A 73 -8.41 -3.19 -9.67
CA LYS A 73 -9.74 -3.77 -9.45
C LYS A 73 -10.37 -3.28 -8.15
N TRP A 74 -9.58 -3.15 -7.08
CA TRP A 74 -10.07 -2.61 -5.81
C TRP A 74 -10.50 -1.15 -5.95
N LYS A 75 -9.70 -0.31 -6.62
CA LYS A 75 -10.06 1.10 -6.90
C LYS A 75 -11.34 1.21 -7.71
N GLU A 76 -11.50 0.39 -8.75
CA GLU A 76 -12.70 0.38 -9.60
C GLU A 76 -13.95 -0.01 -8.81
N ASN A 77 -13.88 -1.08 -8.02
CA ASN A 77 -14.99 -1.49 -7.13
C ASN A 77 -15.38 -0.38 -6.14
N LYS A 78 -14.40 0.39 -5.65
CA LYS A 78 -14.62 1.47 -4.68
C LYS A 78 -15.16 2.77 -5.30
N LEU A 79 -14.99 2.97 -6.61
CA LEU A 79 -15.54 4.11 -7.35
C LEU A 79 -16.96 3.83 -7.86
N ASN A 80 -17.32 2.56 -8.04
CA ASN A 80 -18.65 2.13 -8.50
C ASN A 80 -19.62 1.79 -7.36
N GLY A 81 -19.21 1.96 -6.10
CA GLY A 81 -19.99 1.65 -4.89
C GLY A 81 -20.36 2.88 -4.07
#